data_AF-A0A673ATX3-F1
#
_entry.id   AF-A0A673ATX3-F1
#
_cell.length_a   1.000
_cell.length_b   1.000
_cell.length_c   1.000
_cell.angle_alpha   90.00
_cell.angle_beta   90.00
_cell.angle_gamma   90.00
#
_symmetry.space_group_name_H-M   'P 1'
#
loop_
_entity.id
_entity.type
_entity.pdbx_description
1 polymer ?
#
loop_
_entity_poly.entity_id
_entity_poly.type
_entity_poly.pdbx_seq_one_letter_code
_entity_poly.pdbx_strand_id
1 'polypeptide(L)'
;MTVRGGERHLSCSGNSGRLDSMEVVDSPLNLAHQQCRKADRLLAAGKYKEAITCHGKAADLLTDAMKTTECEQARLSMELQRDSHVKQQRLIQEQWKRETRRMATKAQADQAQASTNPVLLTQTPSLGLNQSQVSSGPSAAAGPREREYDTLLYQLQTRQAGSCPPLTPLCPGSKTTKDDKTRLEEQQTTIEDLRRLVEHLMDENQRLSAEIERLRSENTRLRSEAVEAVDFVERSELWVLPPAGGAMGTGVGQERKSTGKGKEIAIPQLPPLEMPAQEDLCLDDLPPLELPEDIQNELLQELLDRDKL
;
A
#
# COMPACT_ATOMS: atom_id res chain seq x y z
N MET A 1 56.13 47.02 26.35
CA MET A 1 54.94 46.87 27.22
C MET A 1 53.89 46.10 26.42
N THR A 2 53.88 44.77 26.51
CA THR A 2 53.02 43.97 27.39
C THR A 2 51.51 44.16 27.19
N VAL A 3 50.92 43.14 26.53
CA VAL A 3 49.76 42.34 26.98
C VAL A 3 48.34 42.68 26.49
N ARG A 4 47.65 41.57 26.16
CA ARG A 4 46.21 41.27 25.93
C ARG A 4 45.70 41.53 24.50
N GLY A 5 45.33 40.52 23.70
CA GLY A 5 44.75 39.21 24.04
C GLY A 5 43.23 39.32 24.03
N GLY A 6 42.61 38.87 22.95
CA GLY A 6 41.16 38.93 22.73
C GLY A 6 40.77 38.24 21.43
N GLU A 7 40.87 36.91 21.42
CA GLU A 7 40.20 36.06 20.45
C GLU A 7 38.72 36.43 20.36
N ARG A 8 38.23 36.72 19.14
CA ARG A 8 36.80 36.75 18.85
C ARG A 8 36.52 35.67 17.82
N HIS A 9 36.06 34.53 18.32
CA HIS A 9 35.37 33.51 17.58
C HIS A 9 34.24 34.15 16.76
N LEU A 10 34.35 34.09 15.43
CA LEU A 10 33.25 34.36 14.51
C LEU A 10 32.38 33.10 14.46
N SER A 11 31.47 32.98 15.42
CA SER A 11 30.36 32.02 15.33
C SER A 11 29.35 32.55 14.32
N CYS A 12 29.29 31.93 13.15
CA CYS A 12 28.16 32.05 12.23
C CYS A 12 26.94 31.40 12.87
N SER A 13 26.23 32.14 13.72
CA SER A 13 24.88 31.78 14.13
C SER A 13 23.95 31.99 12.94
N GLY A 14 23.48 30.87 12.37
CA GLY A 14 22.41 30.88 11.39
C GLY A 14 21.18 31.54 11.98
N ASN A 15 20.77 32.66 11.38
CA ASN A 15 19.42 33.19 11.50
C ASN A 15 18.47 32.17 10.87
N SER A 16 18.10 31.13 11.62
CA SER A 16 16.88 30.39 11.32
C SER A 16 15.74 31.31 11.74
N GLY A 17 15.02 31.80 10.73
CA GLY A 17 13.91 32.71 10.87
C GLY A 17 13.03 32.32 12.06
N ARG A 18 12.85 33.31 12.92
CA ARG A 18 11.81 33.39 13.95
C ARG A 18 10.49 33.16 13.22
N LEU A 19 10.02 31.91 13.20
CA LEU A 19 8.63 31.63 12.90
C LEU A 19 7.87 32.26 14.05
N ASP A 20 7.20 33.38 13.77
CA ASP A 20 6.15 33.87 14.64
C ASP A 20 5.18 32.70 14.85
N SER A 21 5.26 32.15 16.05
CA SER A 21 4.33 31.19 16.60
C SER A 21 3.01 31.92 16.78
N MET A 22 2.27 32.05 15.67
CA MET A 22 0.83 32.23 15.75
C MET A 22 0.33 31.03 16.54
N GLU A 23 -0.09 31.27 17.78
CA GLU A 23 -0.82 30.30 18.60
C GLU A 23 -2.11 29.96 17.84
N VAL A 24 -2.00 29.10 16.83
CA VAL A 24 -3.11 28.32 16.32
C VAL A 24 -3.48 27.47 17.51
N VAL A 25 -4.54 27.88 18.21
CA VAL A 25 -5.24 27.06 19.21
C VAL A 25 -5.22 25.66 18.64
N ASP A 26 -4.44 24.75 19.26
CA ASP A 26 -4.10 23.47 18.65
C ASP A 26 -5.36 22.62 18.58
N SER A 27 -6.12 22.85 17.52
CA SER A 27 -7.38 22.17 17.25
C SER A 27 -7.06 20.68 17.16
N PRO A 28 -7.89 19.81 17.75
CA PRO A 28 -7.65 18.36 17.74
C PRO A 28 -7.39 17.83 16.33
N LEU A 29 -8.01 18.42 15.31
CA LEU A 29 -7.76 18.12 13.90
C LEU A 29 -6.33 18.48 13.44
N ASN A 30 -5.82 19.66 13.80
CA ASN A 30 -4.45 20.07 13.48
C ASN A 30 -3.42 19.15 14.14
N LEU A 31 -3.67 18.79 15.40
CA LEU A 31 -2.81 17.90 16.17
C LEU A 31 -2.78 16.48 15.56
N ALA A 32 -3.92 15.99 15.04
CA ALA A 32 -3.98 14.73 14.30
C ALA A 32 -3.08 14.74 13.04
N HIS A 33 -3.13 15.82 12.25
CA HIS A 33 -2.24 15.97 11.08
C HIS A 33 -0.76 16.07 11.47
N GLN A 34 -0.44 16.72 12.60
CA GLN A 34 0.91 16.75 13.14
C GLN A 34 1.40 15.34 13.51
N GLN A 35 0.55 14.52 14.14
CA GLN A 35 0.88 13.13 14.45
C GLN A 35 1.09 12.29 13.18
N CYS A 36 0.30 12.52 12.11
CA CYS A 36 0.50 11.84 10.84
C CYS A 36 1.89 12.12 10.26
N ARG A 37 2.28 13.41 10.14
CA ARG A 37 3.62 13.81 9.66
C ARG A 37 4.75 13.26 10.55
N LYS A 38 4.50 13.11 11.85
CA LYS A 38 5.45 12.49 12.77
C LYS A 38 5.57 10.99 12.51
N ALA A 39 4.46 10.29 12.27
CA ALA A 39 4.45 8.86 11.95
C ALA A 39 5.26 8.56 10.68
N ASP A 40 5.10 9.36 9.63
CA ASP A 40 5.84 9.18 8.37
C ASP A 40 7.36 9.28 8.55
N ARG A 41 7.81 10.25 9.35
CA ARG A 41 9.23 10.40 9.71
C ARG A 41 9.76 9.20 10.52
N LEU A 42 8.93 8.64 11.40
CA LEU A 42 9.29 7.47 12.19
C LEU A 42 9.35 6.20 11.34
N LEU A 43 8.48 6.07 10.34
CA LEU A 43 8.53 4.97 9.37
C LEU A 43 9.80 5.03 8.54
N ALA A 44 10.16 6.21 8.03
CA ALA A 44 11.42 6.41 7.31
C ALA A 44 12.65 6.05 8.16
N ALA A 45 12.57 6.26 9.49
CA ALA A 45 13.62 5.86 10.43
C ALA A 45 13.56 4.38 10.87
N GLY A 46 12.63 3.57 10.35
CA GLY A 46 12.45 2.16 10.73
C GLY A 46 11.85 1.95 12.12
N LYS A 47 11.32 2.99 12.76
CA LYS A 47 10.73 2.95 14.10
C LYS A 47 9.24 2.60 14.05
N TYR A 48 8.93 1.38 13.63
CA TYR A 48 7.57 0.93 13.38
C TYR A 48 6.63 1.05 14.60
N LYS A 49 7.09 0.67 15.80
CA LYS A 49 6.28 0.76 17.03
C LYS A 49 5.82 2.20 17.31
N GLU A 50 6.75 3.15 17.25
CA GLU A 50 6.44 4.55 17.51
C GLU A 50 5.51 5.12 16.43
N ALA A 51 5.70 4.74 15.16
CA ALA A 51 4.81 5.13 14.07
C ALA A 51 3.36 4.64 14.28
N ILE A 52 3.18 3.37 14.70
CA ILE A 52 1.86 2.82 15.04
C ILE A 52 1.21 3.64 16.15
N THR A 53 1.95 3.98 17.22
CA THR A 53 1.40 4.80 18.30
C THR A 53 1.02 6.21 17.84
N CYS A 54 1.72 6.79 16.86
CA CYS A 54 1.37 8.09 16.31
C CYS A 54 0.06 8.06 15.51
N HIS A 55 -0.15 7.02 14.69
CA HIS A 55 -1.45 6.84 14.02
C HIS A 55 -2.59 6.49 15.00
N GLY A 56 -2.30 5.86 16.14
CA GLY A 56 -3.25 5.68 17.24
C GLY A 56 -3.72 7.01 17.80
N LYS A 57 -2.76 7.85 18.21
CA LYS A 57 -3.04 9.20 18.72
C LYS A 57 -3.78 10.07 17.69
N ALA A 58 -3.44 9.97 16.41
CA ALA A 58 -4.15 10.70 15.36
C ALA A 58 -5.62 10.28 15.24
N ALA A 59 -5.93 8.99 15.36
CA ALA A 59 -7.29 8.48 15.35
C ALA A 59 -8.10 8.93 16.59
N ASP A 60 -7.47 8.94 17.75
CA ASP A 60 -8.09 9.44 19.00
C ASP A 60 -8.41 10.94 18.88
N LEU A 61 -7.47 11.74 18.38
CA LEU A 61 -7.65 13.17 18.17
C LEU A 61 -8.74 13.49 17.14
N LEU A 62 -8.86 12.69 16.08
CA LEU A 62 -9.98 12.81 15.14
C LEU A 62 -11.32 12.47 15.79
N THR A 63 -11.35 11.48 16.68
CA THR A 63 -12.55 11.13 17.45
C THR A 63 -12.97 12.26 18.37
N ASP A 64 -12.02 12.97 18.97
CA ASP A 64 -12.31 14.15 19.79
C ASP A 64 -12.77 15.34 18.93
N ALA A 65 -12.15 15.57 17.78
CA ALA A 65 -12.59 16.60 16.83
C ALA A 65 -14.03 16.35 16.32
N MET A 66 -14.41 15.09 16.11
CA MET A 66 -15.78 14.69 15.74
C MET A 66 -16.82 15.05 16.80
N LYS A 67 -16.46 15.03 18.10
CA LYS A 67 -17.37 15.43 19.18
C LYS A 67 -17.61 16.93 19.23
N THR A 68 -16.65 17.71 18.78
CA THR A 68 -16.70 19.18 18.79
C THR A 68 -17.28 19.79 17.52
N THR A 69 -17.45 19.00 16.45
CA THR A 69 -18.00 19.49 15.19
C THR A 69 -19.52 19.41 15.18
N GLU A 70 -20.17 20.46 14.72
CA GLU A 70 -21.64 20.50 14.53
C GLU A 70 -22.05 20.14 13.10
N CYS A 71 -21.10 20.10 12.16
CA CYS A 71 -21.34 19.80 10.76
C CYS A 71 -21.21 18.30 10.48
N GLU A 72 -22.32 17.67 10.07
CA GLU A 72 -22.37 16.24 9.73
C GLU A 72 -21.40 15.86 8.60
N GLN A 73 -21.29 16.69 7.56
CA GLN A 73 -20.34 16.44 6.47
C GLN A 73 -18.89 16.43 6.95
N ALA A 74 -18.52 17.36 7.84
CA ALA A 74 -17.19 17.39 8.44
C ALA A 74 -16.96 16.18 9.36
N ARG A 75 -18.00 15.73 10.10
CA ARG A 75 -17.95 14.54 10.94
C ARG A 75 -17.66 13.28 10.12
N LEU A 76 -18.37 13.09 9.00
CA LEU A 76 -18.14 11.97 8.08
C LEU A 76 -16.74 12.01 7.46
N SER A 77 -16.24 13.20 7.09
CA SER A 77 -14.88 13.35 6.56
C SER A 77 -13.82 12.94 7.58
N MET A 78 -13.97 13.36 8.84
CA MET A 78 -13.04 12.96 9.91
C MET A 78 -13.13 11.47 10.24
N GLU A 79 -14.30 10.85 10.12
CA GLU A 79 -14.48 9.40 10.25
C GLU A 79 -13.68 8.63 9.19
N LEU A 80 -13.77 9.03 7.92
CA LEU A 80 -12.97 8.45 6.84
C LEU A 80 -11.46 8.59 7.12
N GLN A 81 -11.03 9.74 7.62
CA GLN A 81 -9.63 9.97 7.97
C GLN A 81 -9.18 9.10 9.16
N ARG A 82 -10.02 8.92 10.17
CA ARG A 82 -9.78 8.02 11.31
C ARG A 82 -9.59 6.58 10.83
N ASP A 83 -10.48 6.11 9.96
CA ASP A 83 -10.44 4.77 9.41
C ASP A 83 -9.20 4.54 8.55
N SER A 84 -8.75 5.57 7.81
CA SER A 84 -7.47 5.55 7.11
C SER A 84 -6.30 5.36 8.08
N HIS A 85 -6.25 6.06 9.21
CA HIS A 85 -5.22 5.83 10.23
C HIS A 85 -5.24 4.43 10.84
N VAL A 86 -6.43 3.86 11.07
CA VAL A 86 -6.56 2.47 11.56
C VAL A 86 -6.07 1.47 10.50
N LYS A 87 -6.37 1.69 9.22
CA LYS A 87 -5.81 0.88 8.12
C LYS A 87 -4.29 1.01 8.07
N GLN A 88 -3.76 2.22 8.23
CA GLN A 88 -2.33 2.47 8.21
C GLN A 88 -1.59 1.80 9.38
N GLN A 89 -2.16 1.78 10.58
CA GLN A 89 -1.61 1.00 11.71
C GLN A 89 -1.46 -0.48 11.36
N ARG A 90 -2.49 -1.09 10.77
CA ARG A 90 -2.45 -2.51 10.35
C ARG A 90 -1.39 -2.77 9.29
N LEU A 91 -1.28 -1.89 8.30
CA LEU A 91 -0.26 -1.98 7.26
C LEU A 91 1.15 -1.95 7.86
N ILE A 92 1.41 -0.99 8.77
CA ILE A 92 2.70 -0.82 9.43
C ILE A 92 3.03 -2.01 10.32
N GLN A 93 2.06 -2.55 11.06
CA GLN A 93 2.25 -3.77 11.86
C GLN A 93 2.69 -4.95 11.00
N GLU A 94 2.04 -5.15 9.86
CA GLU A 94 2.39 -6.20 8.93
C GLU A 94 3.75 -5.99 8.26
N GLN A 95 4.10 -4.74 7.91
CA GLN A 95 5.44 -4.41 7.44
C GLN A 95 6.50 -4.70 8.52
N TRP A 96 6.25 -4.30 9.77
CA TRP A 96 7.16 -4.56 10.88
C TRP A 96 7.37 -6.06 11.13
N LYS A 97 6.29 -6.86 11.06
CA LYS A 97 6.36 -8.32 11.16
C LYS A 97 7.18 -8.93 10.01
N ARG A 98 7.01 -8.44 8.79
CA ARG A 98 7.84 -8.86 7.63
C ARG A 98 9.31 -8.49 7.83
N GLU A 99 9.60 -7.27 8.26
CA GLU A 99 10.97 -6.81 8.46
C GLU A 99 11.67 -7.56 9.59
N THR A 100 10.96 -7.82 10.68
CA THR A 100 11.47 -8.65 11.79
C THR A 100 11.85 -10.05 11.32
N ARG A 101 11.04 -10.67 10.44
CA ARG A 101 11.35 -11.97 9.84
C ARG A 101 12.56 -11.90 8.91
N ARG A 102 12.66 -10.88 8.05
CA ARG A 102 13.82 -10.68 7.16
C ARG A 102 15.11 -10.52 7.95
N MET A 103 15.08 -9.75 9.04
CA MET A 103 16.23 -9.55 9.92
C MET A 103 16.63 -10.84 10.64
N ALA A 104 15.67 -11.65 11.10
CA ALA A 104 15.95 -12.96 11.70
C ALA A 104 16.59 -13.94 10.69
N THR A 105 16.10 -13.98 9.45
CA THR A 105 16.70 -14.83 8.40
C THR A 105 18.06 -14.32 7.95
N LYS A 106 18.27 -13.00 7.90
CA LYS A 106 19.57 -12.40 7.56
C LYS A 106 20.61 -12.70 8.63
N ALA A 107 20.26 -12.61 9.91
CA ALA A 107 21.16 -12.96 11.01
C ALA A 107 21.59 -14.45 10.98
N GLN A 108 20.71 -15.35 10.54
CA GLN A 108 21.06 -16.77 10.35
C GLN A 108 21.98 -17.00 9.14
N ALA A 109 21.78 -16.25 8.05
CA ALA A 109 22.65 -16.31 6.87
C ALA A 109 24.05 -15.74 7.14
N ASP A 110 24.15 -14.61 7.85
CA ASP A 110 25.43 -13.99 8.21
C ASP A 110 26.23 -14.86 9.18
N GLN A 111 25.55 -15.60 10.07
CA GLN A 111 26.20 -16.55 10.99
C GLN A 111 26.72 -17.81 10.27
N ALA A 112 26.09 -18.23 9.17
CA ALA A 112 26.59 -19.31 8.31
C ALA A 112 27.82 -18.89 7.49
N GLN A 113 27.91 -17.61 7.06
CA GLN A 113 29.07 -17.10 6.31
C GLN A 113 30.27 -16.73 7.20
N ALA A 114 30.06 -16.33 8.45
CA ALA A 114 31.14 -16.08 9.41
C ALA A 114 31.91 -17.34 9.84
N SER A 115 31.38 -18.55 9.57
CA SER A 115 32.09 -19.81 9.81
C SER A 115 33.05 -20.23 8.69
N THR A 116 33.08 -19.49 7.57
CA THR A 116 34.06 -19.69 6.48
C THR A 116 35.16 -18.64 6.59
N ASN A 117 36.25 -19.00 7.28
CA ASN A 117 37.48 -18.21 7.27
C ASN A 117 38.00 -18.05 5.82
N PRO A 118 38.33 -16.83 5.37
CA PRO A 118 39.10 -16.63 4.15
C PRO A 118 40.59 -16.60 4.51
N VAL A 119 41.32 -17.68 4.27
CA VAL A 119 42.80 -17.64 4.27
C VAL A 119 43.29 -17.55 2.82
N LEU A 120 43.42 -16.28 2.42
CA LEU A 120 44.54 -15.68 1.70
C LEU A 120 45.16 -16.44 0.49
N LEU A 121 44.80 -15.95 -0.69
CA LEU A 121 45.58 -16.07 -1.93
C LEU A 121 47.03 -15.60 -1.73
N THR A 122 48.00 -16.45 -2.02
CA THR A 122 49.40 -16.02 -2.21
C THR A 122 50.09 -16.86 -3.29
N GLN A 123 50.27 -16.23 -4.46
CA GLN A 123 51.42 -16.33 -5.38
C GLN A 123 51.72 -17.67 -6.10
N THR A 124 51.51 -17.66 -7.43
CA THR A 124 52.35 -18.31 -8.46
C THR A 124 53.71 -17.57 -8.58
N PRO A 125 54.82 -18.08 -9.19
CA PRO A 125 54.82 -19.00 -10.35
C PRO A 125 55.99 -20.04 -10.48
N SER A 126 55.82 -20.90 -11.50
CA SER A 126 56.86 -21.52 -12.35
C SER A 126 57.66 -22.75 -11.88
N LEU A 127 57.58 -23.81 -12.70
CA LEU A 127 58.56 -24.83 -13.15
C LEU A 127 57.70 -26.06 -13.56
N GLY A 128 57.40 -26.38 -14.83
CA GLY A 128 58.28 -26.51 -15.98
C GLY A 128 58.67 -27.98 -16.15
N LEU A 129 57.88 -28.81 -16.87
CA LEU A 129 58.29 -29.97 -17.68
C LEU A 129 57.10 -30.79 -18.23
N ASN A 130 56.83 -30.59 -19.52
CA ASN A 130 56.58 -31.56 -20.60
C ASN A 130 55.93 -32.93 -20.30
N GLN A 131 54.79 -33.22 -20.97
CA GLN A 131 54.72 -34.23 -22.05
C GLN A 131 53.36 -34.28 -22.76
N SER A 132 53.40 -34.63 -24.05
CA SER A 132 52.41 -34.42 -25.11
C SER A 132 51.45 -35.61 -25.38
N GLN A 133 50.46 -35.34 -26.26
CA GLN A 133 49.65 -36.27 -27.11
C GLN A 133 48.47 -36.99 -26.40
N VAL A 134 47.24 -37.14 -26.93
CA VAL A 134 46.65 -37.08 -28.29
C VAL A 134 45.09 -36.92 -28.19
N SER A 135 44.50 -36.19 -29.17
CA SER A 135 43.18 -36.33 -29.87
C SER A 135 41.99 -37.04 -29.17
N SER A 136 40.74 -36.54 -29.11
CA SER A 136 39.78 -36.33 -30.24
C SER A 136 38.45 -35.67 -29.72
N GLY A 137 37.82 -34.76 -30.50
CA GLY A 137 36.61 -33.95 -30.13
C GLY A 137 35.23 -34.63 -30.35
N PRO A 138 34.10 -33.92 -30.68
CA PRO A 138 33.82 -32.48 -30.66
C PRO A 138 32.48 -32.07 -29.98
N SER A 139 32.24 -30.75 -30.01
CA SER A 139 31.15 -29.91 -29.45
C SER A 139 29.72 -30.20 -29.92
N ALA A 140 28.72 -29.99 -29.03
CA ALA A 140 27.37 -29.54 -29.40
C ALA A 140 26.70 -28.73 -28.27
N ALA A 141 26.69 -27.41 -28.47
CA ALA A 141 25.65 -26.41 -28.19
C ALA A 141 24.70 -26.52 -26.97
N ALA A 142 24.59 -25.37 -26.28
CA ALA A 142 23.35 -24.67 -25.88
C ALA A 142 23.14 -24.47 -24.37
N GLY A 143 23.25 -23.20 -23.95
CA GLY A 143 22.34 -22.55 -23.00
C GLY A 143 22.39 -22.95 -21.52
N PRO A 144 21.91 -22.08 -20.62
CA PRO A 144 22.31 -22.04 -19.22
C PRO A 144 21.62 -23.15 -18.42
N ARG A 145 22.38 -24.13 -17.92
CA ARG A 145 21.84 -25.13 -17.00
C ARG A 145 21.87 -24.62 -15.56
N GLU A 146 20.90 -23.79 -15.27
CA GLU A 146 20.25 -23.72 -13.97
C GLU A 146 19.95 -25.16 -13.49
N ARG A 147 20.17 -25.40 -12.19
CA ARG A 147 19.96 -26.67 -11.43
C ARG A 147 21.23 -27.48 -11.15
N GLU A 148 22.14 -26.88 -10.40
CA GLU A 148 23.12 -27.59 -9.57
C GLU A 148 22.51 -27.90 -8.19
N TYR A 149 21.57 -28.85 -8.14
CA TYR A 149 21.17 -29.47 -6.87
C TYR A 149 21.48 -30.95 -6.95
N ASP A 150 22.77 -31.27 -6.76
CA ASP A 150 23.19 -32.59 -6.23
C ASP A 150 24.69 -32.71 -5.94
N THR A 151 25.44 -31.61 -5.96
CA THR A 151 26.90 -31.63 -5.79
C THR A 151 27.33 -32.18 -4.43
N LEU A 152 26.52 -31.97 -3.38
CA LEU A 152 26.78 -32.49 -2.03
C LEU A 152 26.40 -33.98 -1.89
N LEU A 153 25.30 -34.40 -2.51
CA LEU A 153 24.88 -35.81 -2.52
C LEU A 153 25.90 -36.68 -3.26
N TYR A 154 26.40 -36.20 -4.39
CA TYR A 154 27.48 -36.86 -5.12
C TYR A 154 28.79 -36.94 -4.31
N GLN A 155 29.17 -35.88 -3.58
CA GLN A 155 30.36 -35.89 -2.71
C GLN A 155 30.23 -36.83 -1.50
N LEU A 156 29.04 -36.92 -0.91
CA LEU A 156 28.77 -37.85 0.20
C LEU A 156 28.73 -39.30 -0.30
N GLN A 157 28.18 -39.53 -1.49
CA GLN A 157 28.08 -40.86 -2.08
C GLN A 157 29.42 -41.39 -2.58
N THR A 158 30.28 -40.54 -3.16
CA THR A 158 31.66 -40.91 -3.54
C THR A 158 32.53 -41.22 -2.32
N ARG A 159 32.32 -40.52 -1.20
CA ARG A 159 33.00 -40.83 0.07
C ARG A 159 32.53 -42.16 0.69
N GLN A 160 31.29 -42.58 0.43
CA GLN A 160 30.76 -43.88 0.89
C GLN A 160 31.06 -45.03 -0.08
N ALA A 161 31.14 -44.77 -1.39
CA ALA A 161 31.43 -45.79 -2.40
C ALA A 161 32.91 -46.19 -2.47
N GLY A 162 33.80 -45.49 -1.75
CA GLY A 162 35.22 -45.81 -1.62
C GLY A 162 35.55 -46.89 -0.59
N SER A 163 34.59 -47.47 0.13
CA SER A 163 34.87 -48.56 1.07
C SER A 163 33.83 -49.66 1.05
N CYS A 164 34.24 -50.90 0.74
CA CYS A 164 33.46 -52.13 0.89
C CYS A 164 34.43 -53.33 0.93
N PRO A 165 34.14 -54.50 1.55
CA PRO A 165 33.27 -54.85 2.69
C PRO A 165 34.00 -55.83 3.68
N PRO A 166 33.31 -56.77 4.37
CA PRO A 166 32.74 -56.69 5.72
C PRO A 166 33.56 -57.50 6.76
N LEU A 167 33.37 -57.29 8.08
CA LEU A 167 33.43 -58.34 9.12
C LEU A 167 33.18 -57.74 10.53
N THR A 168 32.22 -58.35 11.21
CA THR A 168 32.00 -58.41 12.68
C THR A 168 31.48 -57.20 13.47
N PRO A 169 30.73 -57.45 14.57
CA PRO A 169 29.75 -56.53 15.12
C PRO A 169 30.27 -55.74 16.34
N LEU A 170 29.47 -54.74 16.70
CA LEU A 170 29.42 -54.01 17.97
C LEU A 170 30.33 -52.78 18.10
N CYS A 171 29.72 -51.60 17.98
CA CYS A 171 30.11 -50.40 18.72
C CYS A 171 28.85 -49.70 19.25
N PRO A 172 28.71 -49.53 20.58
CA PRO A 172 27.57 -48.90 21.23
C PRO A 172 27.66 -47.38 21.08
N GLY A 173 26.96 -46.87 20.08
CA GLY A 173 26.95 -45.43 19.78
C GLY A 173 25.75 -45.04 18.92
N SER A 174 24.62 -45.73 19.07
CA SER A 174 23.38 -45.33 18.41
C SER A 174 22.86 -44.07 19.09
N LYS A 175 23.03 -42.93 18.43
CA LYS A 175 22.19 -41.75 18.67
C LYS A 175 20.76 -42.24 18.70
N THR A 176 20.05 -42.04 19.81
CA THR A 176 18.65 -42.42 19.94
C THR A 176 17.85 -41.63 18.90
N THR A 177 17.60 -42.25 17.75
CA THR A 177 16.48 -41.87 16.88
C THR A 177 15.25 -41.83 17.78
N LYS A 178 14.49 -40.73 17.75
CA LYS A 178 13.25 -40.60 18.54
C LYS A 178 12.48 -41.91 18.53
N ASP A 179 12.12 -42.39 19.71
CA ASP A 179 11.35 -43.63 19.88
C ASP A 179 10.09 -43.57 19.02
N ASP A 180 9.77 -44.66 18.32
CA ASP A 180 8.65 -44.69 17.36
C ASP A 180 7.33 -44.29 18.03
N LYS A 181 7.16 -44.59 19.32
CA LYS A 181 6.01 -44.17 20.12
C LYS A 181 5.91 -42.65 20.22
N THR A 182 7.00 -41.97 20.57
CA THR A 182 7.02 -40.50 20.66
C THR A 182 6.76 -39.87 19.30
N ARG A 183 7.29 -40.46 18.22
CA ARG A 183 7.01 -39.99 16.85
C ARG A 183 5.54 -40.10 16.48
N LEU A 184 4.90 -41.22 16.82
CA LEU A 184 3.47 -41.42 16.55
C LEU A 184 2.60 -40.48 17.38
N GLU A 185 2.93 -40.24 18.65
CA GLU A 185 2.22 -39.28 19.50
C GLU A 185 2.32 -37.84 18.96
N GLU A 186 3.51 -37.42 18.51
CA GLU A 186 3.71 -36.12 17.86
C GLU A 186 2.92 -36.00 16.54
N GLN A 187 2.88 -37.06 15.74
CA GLN A 187 2.06 -37.09 14.53
C GLN A 187 0.56 -37.04 14.85
N GLN A 188 0.12 -37.75 15.89
CA GLN A 188 -1.28 -37.74 16.33
C GLN A 188 -1.72 -36.34 16.75
N THR A 189 -0.90 -35.64 17.54
CA THR A 189 -1.18 -34.26 17.97
C THR A 189 -1.18 -33.29 16.77
N THR A 190 -0.24 -33.44 15.85
CA THR A 190 -0.19 -32.63 14.62
C THR A 190 -1.43 -32.84 13.75
N ILE A 191 -1.88 -34.09 13.59
CA ILE A 191 -3.10 -34.41 12.84
C ILE A 191 -4.32 -33.79 13.50
N GLU A 192 -4.41 -33.84 14.82
CA GLU A 192 -5.52 -33.24 15.58
C GLU A 192 -5.53 -31.70 15.45
N ASP A 193 -4.37 -31.06 15.52
CA ASP A 193 -4.23 -29.63 15.32
C ASP A 193 -4.61 -29.21 13.90
N LEU A 194 -4.20 -29.97 12.90
CA LEU A 194 -4.58 -29.73 11.51
C LEU A 194 -6.08 -29.89 11.30
N ARG A 195 -6.72 -30.89 11.92
CA ARG A 195 -8.18 -31.08 11.87
C ARG A 195 -8.91 -29.88 12.46
N ARG A 196 -8.50 -29.42 13.64
CA ARG A 196 -9.06 -28.22 14.28
C ARG A 196 -8.90 -26.96 13.43
N LEU A 197 -7.75 -26.81 12.78
CA LEU A 197 -7.50 -25.68 11.88
C LEU A 197 -8.40 -25.74 10.64
N VAL A 198 -8.56 -26.92 10.04
CA VAL A 198 -9.43 -27.10 8.87
C VAL A 198 -10.88 -26.79 9.25
N GLU A 199 -11.37 -27.29 10.37
CA GLU A 199 -12.71 -27.01 10.87
C GLU A 199 -12.91 -25.50 11.10
N HIS A 200 -11.96 -24.84 11.77
CA HIS A 200 -12.01 -23.40 11.97
C HIS A 200 -12.05 -22.60 10.65
N LEU A 201 -11.24 -23.00 9.66
CA LEU A 201 -11.24 -22.36 8.34
C LEU A 201 -12.55 -22.61 7.58
N MET A 202 -13.15 -23.79 7.72
CA MET A 202 -14.45 -24.09 7.13
C MET A 202 -15.55 -23.21 7.74
N ASP A 203 -15.59 -23.09 9.07
CA ASP A 203 -16.54 -22.23 9.78
C ASP A 203 -16.39 -20.76 9.37
N GLU A 204 -15.15 -20.27 9.29
CA GLU A 204 -14.87 -18.91 8.87
C GLU A 204 -15.29 -18.67 7.41
N ASN A 205 -15.05 -19.63 6.51
CA ASN A 205 -15.45 -19.55 5.12
C ASN A 205 -16.98 -19.54 4.97
N GLN A 206 -17.69 -20.35 5.76
CA GLN A 206 -19.14 -20.36 5.79
C GLN A 206 -19.69 -19.02 6.31
N ARG A 207 -19.11 -18.47 7.38
CA ARG A 207 -19.49 -17.14 7.91
C ARG A 207 -19.26 -16.04 6.87
N LEU A 208 -18.10 -16.04 6.22
CA LEU A 208 -17.78 -15.06 5.17
C LEU A 208 -18.71 -15.18 3.97
N SER A 209 -19.06 -16.40 3.56
CA SER A 209 -20.02 -16.64 2.48
C SER A 209 -21.40 -16.08 2.82
N ALA A 210 -21.89 -16.29 4.04
CA ALA A 210 -23.15 -15.72 4.50
C ALA A 210 -23.13 -14.19 4.54
N GLU A 211 -22.01 -13.60 4.99
CA GLU A 211 -21.84 -12.15 5.02
C GLU A 211 -21.75 -11.53 3.62
N ILE A 212 -21.09 -12.21 2.68
CA ILE A 212 -21.06 -11.79 1.26
C ILE A 212 -22.48 -11.76 0.68
N GLU A 213 -23.28 -12.79 0.92
CA GLU A 213 -24.67 -12.82 0.44
C GLU A 213 -25.52 -11.73 1.11
N ARG A 214 -25.33 -11.50 2.41
CA ARG A 214 -25.99 -10.40 3.12
C ARG A 214 -25.64 -9.05 2.49
N LEU A 215 -24.35 -8.76 2.31
CA LEU A 215 -23.88 -7.51 1.71
C LEU A 215 -24.33 -7.35 0.27
N ARG A 216 -24.37 -8.43 -0.52
CA ARG A 216 -24.93 -8.41 -1.88
C ARG A 216 -26.40 -8.00 -1.88
N SER A 217 -27.21 -8.60 -1.02
CA SER A 217 -28.63 -8.25 -0.91
C SER A 217 -28.86 -6.81 -0.41
N GLU A 218 -28.00 -6.33 0.48
CA GLU A 218 -28.03 -4.94 0.93
C GLU A 218 -27.62 -3.97 -0.18
N ASN A 219 -26.59 -4.33 -0.97
CA ASN A 219 -26.14 -3.51 -2.10
C ASN A 219 -27.21 -3.43 -3.19
N THR A 220 -27.88 -4.55 -3.51
CA THR A 220 -28.99 -4.53 -4.48
C THR A 220 -30.15 -3.66 -3.98
N ARG A 221 -30.50 -3.74 -2.69
CA ARG A 221 -31.51 -2.87 -2.08
C ARG A 221 -31.12 -1.39 -2.17
N LEU A 222 -29.91 -1.03 -1.76
CA LEU A 222 -29.44 0.36 -1.81
C LEU A 222 -29.38 0.90 -3.24
N ARG A 223 -28.99 0.06 -4.22
CA ARG A 223 -29.04 0.44 -5.64
C ARG A 223 -30.47 0.68 -6.10
N SER A 224 -31.43 -0.16 -5.71
CA SER A 224 -32.84 0.09 -6.05
C SER A 224 -33.38 1.36 -5.39
N GLU A 225 -33.02 1.63 -4.14
CA GLU A 225 -33.40 2.86 -3.44
C GLU A 225 -32.78 4.10 -4.10
N ALA A 226 -31.53 4.01 -4.55
CA ALA A 226 -30.86 5.09 -5.29
C ALA A 226 -31.55 5.34 -6.65
N VAL A 227 -31.96 4.31 -7.37
CA VAL A 227 -32.72 4.45 -8.63
C VAL A 227 -34.09 5.08 -8.37
N GLU A 228 -34.83 4.62 -7.36
CA GLU A 228 -36.11 5.22 -6.99
C GLU A 228 -35.96 6.68 -6.52
N ALA A 229 -34.86 7.03 -5.86
CA ALA A 229 -34.56 8.41 -5.48
C ALA A 229 -34.25 9.29 -6.70
N VAL A 230 -33.53 8.78 -7.69
CA VAL A 230 -33.31 9.47 -8.98
C VAL A 230 -34.64 9.64 -9.71
N ASP A 231 -35.43 8.58 -9.84
CA ASP A 231 -36.76 8.65 -10.46
C ASP A 231 -37.70 9.60 -9.70
N PHE A 232 -37.60 9.68 -8.37
CA PHE A 232 -38.36 10.64 -7.56
C PHE A 232 -37.95 12.09 -7.83
N VAL A 233 -36.65 12.35 -8.03
CA VAL A 233 -36.15 13.68 -8.41
C VAL A 233 -36.59 14.04 -9.83
N GLU A 234 -36.52 13.09 -10.78
CA GLU A 234 -36.98 13.31 -12.15
C GLU A 234 -38.51 13.50 -12.26
N ARG A 235 -39.30 12.75 -11.47
CA ARG A 235 -40.76 12.90 -11.38
C ARG A 235 -41.19 14.14 -10.60
N SER A 236 -40.32 14.70 -9.76
CA SER A 236 -40.58 15.93 -9.04
C SER A 236 -40.33 17.14 -9.93
N GLU A 237 -41.37 17.63 -10.60
CA GLU A 237 -41.35 18.88 -11.39
C GLU A 237 -41.00 20.15 -10.59
N LEU A 238 -40.68 20.02 -9.29
CA LEU A 238 -40.26 21.10 -8.41
C LEU A 238 -38.88 21.71 -8.75
N TRP A 239 -38.06 20.99 -9.52
CA TRP A 239 -36.76 21.49 -10.02
C TRP A 239 -36.72 21.70 -11.54
N VAL A 240 -37.82 21.45 -12.24
CA VAL A 240 -37.94 21.83 -13.66
C VAL A 240 -38.14 23.34 -13.70
N LEU A 241 -37.04 24.07 -13.92
CA LEU A 241 -37.09 25.50 -14.18
C LEU A 241 -38.12 25.75 -15.31
N PRO A 242 -39.02 26.74 -15.18
CA PRO A 242 -39.93 27.07 -16.27
C PRO A 242 -39.09 27.30 -17.52
N PRO A 243 -39.45 26.73 -18.69
CA PRO A 243 -38.73 27.03 -19.91
C PRO A 243 -38.75 28.55 -20.06
N ALA A 244 -37.57 29.16 -19.94
CA ALA A 244 -37.39 30.59 -20.11
C ALA A 244 -37.70 30.92 -21.57
N GLY A 245 -38.98 31.15 -21.83
CA GLY A 245 -39.47 31.71 -23.06
C GLY A 245 -39.03 33.17 -23.12
N GLY A 246 -38.07 33.46 -23.99
CA GLY A 246 -37.78 34.81 -24.44
C GLY A 246 -36.47 34.87 -25.22
N ALA A 247 -36.35 35.55 -26.35
CA ALA A 247 -37.30 36.19 -27.23
C ALA A 247 -36.48 36.55 -28.48
N MET A 248 -36.94 36.24 -29.69
CA MET A 248 -36.61 37.10 -30.82
C MET A 248 -37.70 38.15 -30.92
N GLY A 249 -37.27 39.40 -30.87
CA GLY A 249 -38.09 40.57 -30.66
C GLY A 249 -39.11 40.82 -31.75
N THR A 250 -40.12 41.59 -31.38
CA THR A 250 -40.59 42.77 -32.11
C THR A 250 -41.63 43.43 -31.22
N GLY A 251 -41.58 44.76 -31.16
CA GLY A 251 -42.31 45.55 -30.19
C GLY A 251 -43.84 45.47 -30.36
N VAL A 252 -44.52 45.91 -29.30
CA VAL A 252 -45.71 46.78 -29.29
C VAL A 252 -46.22 46.75 -27.85
N GLY A 253 -46.55 47.94 -27.32
CA GLY A 253 -46.86 48.14 -25.92
C GLY A 253 -48.13 47.43 -25.44
N GLN A 254 -48.16 47.13 -24.14
CA GLN A 254 -49.40 46.97 -23.42
C GLN A 254 -49.18 47.27 -21.93
N GLU A 255 -49.84 48.31 -21.43
CA GLU A 255 -50.03 48.52 -20.00
C GLU A 255 -50.74 47.31 -19.40
N ARG A 256 -50.18 46.74 -18.33
CA ARG A 256 -50.92 45.90 -17.39
C ARG A 256 -50.50 46.20 -15.96
N LYS A 257 -51.45 46.86 -15.27
CA LYS A 257 -51.54 47.04 -13.83
C LYS A 257 -51.75 45.66 -13.19
N SER A 258 -50.78 45.16 -12.43
CA SER A 258 -50.96 44.04 -11.50
C SER A 258 -50.65 44.50 -10.07
N THR A 259 -51.71 44.62 -9.30
CA THR A 259 -51.68 44.68 -7.85
C THR A 259 -51.31 43.31 -7.29
N GLY A 260 -50.13 43.19 -6.69
CA GLY A 260 -49.72 42.00 -5.94
C GLY A 260 -48.54 42.32 -5.03
N LYS A 261 -48.76 42.32 -3.72
CA LYS A 261 -47.72 42.47 -2.69
C LYS A 261 -46.80 41.24 -2.71
N GLY A 262 -45.77 41.27 -3.54
CA GLY A 262 -44.56 40.48 -3.38
C GLY A 262 -43.39 41.46 -3.33
N LYS A 263 -42.51 41.37 -2.34
CA LYS A 263 -41.28 42.18 -2.31
C LYS A 263 -40.40 41.69 -3.45
N GLU A 264 -40.55 42.31 -4.61
CA GLU A 264 -39.68 42.18 -5.77
C GLU A 264 -38.29 42.66 -5.34
N ILE A 265 -37.38 41.72 -5.12
CA ILE A 265 -35.98 42.04 -4.84
C ILE A 265 -35.42 42.54 -6.16
N ALA A 266 -35.17 43.84 -6.26
CA ALA A 266 -34.52 44.42 -7.43
C ALA A 266 -33.08 43.86 -7.52
N ILE A 267 -32.89 42.83 -8.34
CA ILE A 267 -31.56 42.30 -8.64
C ILE A 267 -30.82 43.40 -9.43
N PRO A 268 -29.70 43.94 -8.93
CA PRO A 268 -28.89 44.87 -9.72
C PRO A 268 -28.48 44.18 -11.01
N GLN A 269 -28.69 44.82 -12.16
CA GLN A 269 -28.21 44.28 -13.42
C GLN A 269 -26.69 44.23 -13.37
N LEU A 270 -26.17 43.02 -13.24
CA LEU A 270 -24.74 42.76 -13.32
C LEU A 270 -24.30 42.93 -14.78
N PRO A 271 -23.10 43.49 -15.03
CA PRO A 271 -22.54 43.48 -16.37
C PRO A 271 -22.50 42.04 -16.91
N PRO A 272 -22.79 41.83 -18.21
CA PRO A 272 -22.77 40.50 -18.80
C PRO A 272 -21.40 39.86 -18.57
N LEU A 273 -21.41 38.65 -18.03
CA LEU A 273 -20.20 37.89 -17.76
C LEU A 273 -19.64 37.42 -19.11
N GLU A 274 -18.61 38.09 -19.60
CA GLU A 274 -17.86 37.63 -20.77
C GLU A 274 -17.07 36.37 -20.38
N MET A 275 -17.66 35.21 -20.68
CA MET A 275 -16.90 33.97 -20.79
C MET A 275 -16.02 34.11 -22.04
N PRO A 276 -14.72 33.77 -21.99
CA PRO A 276 -13.91 33.73 -23.19
C PRO A 276 -14.62 32.85 -24.22
N ALA A 277 -14.85 33.39 -25.42
CA ALA A 277 -15.43 32.62 -26.50
C ALA A 277 -14.55 31.39 -26.74
N GLN A 278 -15.16 30.25 -27.09
CA GLN A 278 -14.49 28.97 -27.33
C GLN A 278 -13.43 28.99 -28.45
N GLU A 279 -13.20 30.17 -29.04
CA GLU A 279 -12.22 30.44 -30.09
C GLU A 279 -10.81 30.68 -29.53
N ASP A 280 -10.67 31.08 -28.24
CA ASP A 280 -9.38 31.37 -27.60
C ASP A 280 -8.75 30.17 -26.87
N LEU A 281 -9.41 29.01 -26.87
CA LEU A 281 -8.88 27.76 -26.33
C LEU A 281 -8.64 26.79 -27.48
N CYS A 282 -7.48 26.89 -28.13
CA CYS A 282 -7.00 25.82 -29.01
C CYS A 282 -6.97 24.52 -28.20
N LEU A 283 -7.76 23.53 -28.62
CA LEU A 283 -7.81 22.18 -28.05
C LEU A 283 -6.43 21.51 -27.97
N ASP A 284 -5.47 21.98 -28.78
CA ASP A 284 -4.08 21.51 -28.83
C ASP A 284 -3.20 21.99 -27.65
N ASP A 285 -3.62 23.03 -26.90
CA ASP A 285 -2.86 23.55 -25.73
C ASP A 285 -3.34 22.96 -24.39
N LEU A 286 -4.36 22.10 -24.40
CA LEU A 286 -4.82 21.39 -23.21
C LEU A 286 -3.97 20.13 -23.00
N PRO A 287 -3.51 19.85 -21.76
CA PRO A 287 -2.82 18.60 -21.48
C PRO A 287 -3.75 17.43 -21.82
N PRO A 288 -3.24 16.34 -22.44
CA PRO A 288 -4.03 15.15 -22.69
C PRO A 288 -4.68 14.70 -21.38
N LEU A 289 -6.01 14.59 -21.38
CA LEU A 289 -6.71 14.02 -20.24
C LEU A 289 -6.40 12.53 -20.22
N GLU A 290 -5.37 12.15 -19.47
CA GLU A 290 -5.07 10.75 -19.19
C GLU A 290 -6.20 10.22 -18.31
N LEU A 291 -7.15 9.52 -18.92
CA LEU A 291 -8.19 8.78 -18.20
C LEU A 291 -7.50 7.70 -17.35
N PRO A 292 -7.93 7.46 -16.11
CA PRO A 292 -7.49 6.33 -15.31
C PRO A 292 -7.50 5.01 -16.09
N GLU A 293 -6.46 4.19 -15.89
CA GLU A 293 -6.15 2.99 -16.68
C GLU A 293 -7.30 1.98 -16.69
N ASP A 294 -8.08 1.93 -15.63
CA ASP A 294 -9.30 1.13 -15.48
C ASP A 294 -10.38 1.49 -16.50
N ILE A 295 -10.60 2.80 -16.76
CA ILE A 295 -11.58 3.27 -17.74
C ILE A 295 -11.09 3.01 -19.16
N GLN A 296 -9.77 3.16 -19.40
CA GLN A 296 -9.17 2.86 -20.70
C GLN A 296 -9.29 1.37 -21.04
N ASN A 297 -9.06 0.50 -20.07
CA ASN A 297 -9.17 -0.95 -20.25
C ASN A 297 -10.61 -1.39 -20.53
N GLU A 298 -11.60 -0.79 -19.86
CA GLU A 298 -13.01 -1.11 -20.07
C GLU A 298 -13.50 -0.69 -21.46
N LEU A 299 -13.10 0.50 -21.93
CA LEU A 299 -13.36 0.96 -23.30
C LEU A 299 -12.66 0.10 -24.36
N LEU A 300 -11.41 -0.31 -24.11
CA LEU A 300 -10.66 -1.19 -25.01
C LEU A 300 -11.34 -2.56 -25.11
N GLN A 301 -11.76 -3.10 -23.97
CA GLN A 301 -12.49 -4.35 -23.86
C GLN A 301 -13.83 -4.28 -24.62
N GLU A 302 -14.58 -3.19 -24.47
CA GLU A 302 -15.86 -2.97 -25.17
C GLU A 302 -15.69 -2.89 -26.71
N LEU A 303 -14.60 -2.28 -27.18
CA LEU A 303 -14.23 -2.25 -28.59
C LEU A 303 -13.86 -3.63 -29.12
N LEU A 304 -13.05 -4.38 -28.37
CA LEU A 304 -12.65 -5.75 -28.69
C LEU A 304 -13.83 -6.74 -28.70
N ASP A 305 -14.86 -6.49 -27.91
CA ASP A 305 -16.06 -7.31 -27.86
C ASP A 305 -17.05 -6.96 -28.99
N ARG A 306 -17.02 -5.72 -29.50
CA ARG A 306 -17.79 -5.31 -30.69
C ARG A 306 -17.25 -5.89 -31.99
N ASP A 307 -15.94 -6.09 -32.11
CA ASP A 307 -15.30 -6.68 -33.30
C ASP A 307 -15.45 -8.23 -33.38
N LYS A 308 -16.07 -8.85 -32.38
CA LYS A 308 -16.30 -10.30 -32.30
C LYS A 308 -17.75 -10.73 -32.62
N LEU A 309 -18.60 -9.80 -33.05
CA LEU A 309 -19.97 -10.01 -33.52
C LEU A 309 -20.05 -9.80 -35.03
#